data_AF-A0A6A6J5D5-F1
#
_entry.id   AF-A0A6A6J5D5-F1
#
_cell.length_a   1.000
_cell.length_b   1.000
_cell.length_c   1.000
_cell.angle_alpha   90.00
_cell.angle_beta   90.00
_cell.angle_gamma   90.00
#
_symmetry.space_group_name_H-M   'P 1'
#
loop_
_entity.id
_entity.type
_entity.pdbx_description
1 polymer ?
#
loop_
_entity_poly.entity_id
_entity_poly.type
_entity_poly.pdbx_seq_one_letter_code
_entity_poly.pdbx_strand_id
1 'polypeptide(L)'
;PHPQHRPTGPTVHPSTITEWKHGLRCLNKLAAQNPHFETSIQKLIKDQERNVKDWDNGRQRLIAEQRAKRENELSQRAAINLPGLLDNAPLLRTPERDQEELNEYYQKVYRACRQMSESHKKELQRLGVPFFCLRFDLLRADDTKTVSSPHEDDEQEKEVSASSDGTITESELLVLQKKMLNHLMELYGD
;
A
#
# COMPACT_ATOMS: atom_id res chain seq x y z
N PRO A 1 -34.66 12.36 -41.37
CA PRO A 1 -33.49 12.06 -40.52
C PRO A 1 -33.94 11.58 -39.12
N HIS A 2 -33.95 10.26 -38.91
CA HIS A 2 -34.27 9.64 -37.62
C HIS A 2 -33.02 9.66 -36.74
N PRO A 3 -33.08 10.11 -35.47
CA PRO A 3 -31.96 10.02 -34.56
C PRO A 3 -31.71 8.56 -34.18
N GLN A 4 -30.54 8.02 -34.56
CA GLN A 4 -30.10 6.69 -34.16
C GLN A 4 -29.81 6.70 -32.65
N HIS A 5 -30.66 6.04 -31.87
CA HIS A 5 -30.34 5.65 -30.50
C HIS A 5 -29.19 4.65 -30.54
N ARG A 6 -27.97 5.11 -30.19
CA ARG A 6 -26.85 4.24 -29.86
C ARG A 6 -27.29 3.35 -28.69
N PRO A 7 -27.26 2.01 -28.80
CA PRO A 7 -27.63 1.14 -27.70
C PRO A 7 -26.65 1.38 -26.55
N THR A 8 -27.17 1.91 -25.44
CA THR A 8 -26.46 1.94 -24.16
C THR A 8 -26.27 0.49 -23.73
N GLY A 9 -25.04 -0.02 -23.87
CA GLY A 9 -24.69 -1.34 -23.37
C GLY A 9 -25.07 -1.49 -21.89
N PRO A 10 -25.31 -2.73 -21.41
CA PRO A 10 -25.80 -2.98 -20.07
C PRO A 10 -24.92 -2.29 -19.03
N THR A 11 -25.56 -1.61 -18.09
CA THR A 11 -24.92 -0.88 -17.00
C THR A 11 -24.24 -1.88 -16.07
N VAL A 12 -22.98 -2.23 -16.35
CA VAL A 12 -22.22 -3.13 -15.48
C VAL A 12 -21.86 -2.40 -14.19
N HIS A 13 -22.30 -2.94 -13.06
CA HIS A 13 -21.96 -2.40 -11.75
C HIS A 13 -20.50 -2.71 -11.41
N PRO A 14 -19.74 -1.77 -10.81
CA PRO A 14 -18.31 -1.97 -10.52
C PRO A 14 -18.03 -3.15 -9.57
N SER A 15 -19.03 -3.56 -8.80
CA SER A 15 -18.96 -4.66 -7.84
C SER A 15 -19.12 -6.06 -8.46
N THR A 16 -19.46 -6.15 -9.75
CA THR A 16 -19.59 -7.41 -10.50
C THR A 16 -18.47 -7.64 -11.52
N ILE A 17 -17.51 -6.72 -11.61
CA ILE A 17 -16.45 -6.76 -12.60
C ILE A 17 -15.31 -7.64 -12.09
N THR A 18 -15.10 -8.77 -12.75
CA THR A 18 -13.96 -9.69 -12.50
C THR A 18 -12.90 -9.61 -13.59
N GLU A 19 -13.19 -8.99 -14.73
CA GLU A 19 -12.26 -8.89 -15.86
C GLU A 19 -11.62 -7.50 -16.02
N TRP A 20 -10.34 -7.48 -16.38
CA TRP A 20 -9.56 -6.25 -16.57
C TRP A 20 -10.15 -5.28 -17.61
N LYS A 21 -10.51 -5.78 -18.81
CA LYS A 21 -11.05 -4.97 -19.92
C LYS A 21 -12.38 -4.28 -19.54
N HIS A 22 -13.18 -4.91 -18.68
CA HIS A 22 -14.41 -4.34 -18.15
C HIS A 22 -14.11 -3.30 -17.05
N GLY A 23 -13.10 -3.56 -16.22
CA GLY A 23 -12.62 -2.61 -15.20
C GLY A 23 -12.18 -1.28 -15.80
N LEU A 24 -11.35 -1.32 -16.85
CA LEU A 24 -10.89 -0.08 -17.52
C LEU A 24 -12.03 0.74 -18.12
N ARG A 25 -13.00 0.08 -18.78
CA ARG A 25 -14.19 0.76 -19.32
C ARG A 25 -15.01 1.42 -18.23
N CYS A 26 -15.17 0.73 -17.09
CA CYS A 26 -15.87 1.28 -15.93
C CYS A 26 -15.12 2.47 -15.33
N LEU A 27 -13.79 2.37 -15.18
CA LEU A 27 -12.95 3.44 -14.66
C LEU A 27 -13.02 4.69 -15.54
N ASN A 28 -12.85 4.55 -16.86
CA ASN A 28 -12.90 5.69 -17.78
C ASN A 28 -14.28 6.38 -17.75
N LYS A 29 -15.35 5.59 -17.68
CA LYS A 29 -16.70 6.12 -17.52
C LYS A 29 -16.86 6.86 -16.19
N LEU A 30 -16.33 6.31 -15.10
CA LEU A 30 -16.38 6.90 -13.77
C LEU A 30 -15.62 8.22 -13.71
N ALA A 31 -14.39 8.25 -14.22
CA ALA A 31 -13.56 9.46 -14.28
C ALA A 31 -14.23 10.57 -15.12
N ALA A 32 -14.84 10.21 -16.25
CA ALA A 32 -15.58 11.17 -17.08
C ALA A 32 -16.87 11.70 -16.41
N GLN A 33 -17.49 10.94 -15.51
CA GLN A 33 -18.73 11.31 -14.83
C GLN A 33 -18.51 12.05 -13.52
N ASN A 34 -17.38 11.83 -12.85
CA ASN A 34 -17.07 12.44 -11.56
C ASN A 34 -15.93 13.47 -11.71
N PRO A 35 -16.23 14.79 -11.68
CA PRO A 35 -15.23 15.83 -11.85
C PRO A 35 -14.20 15.88 -10.71
N HIS A 36 -14.50 15.27 -9.56
CA HIS A 36 -13.58 15.21 -8.41
C HIS A 36 -12.72 13.94 -8.40
N PHE A 37 -12.91 13.03 -9.36
CA PHE A 37 -12.22 11.74 -9.38
C PHE A 37 -10.69 11.92 -9.38
N GLU A 38 -10.17 12.63 -10.37
CA GLU A 38 -8.74 12.94 -10.51
C GLU A 38 -8.17 13.57 -9.25
N THR A 39 -8.79 14.66 -8.76
CA THR A 39 -8.33 15.36 -7.55
C THR A 39 -8.32 14.46 -6.30
N SER A 40 -9.23 13.48 -6.23
CA SER A 40 -9.29 12.54 -5.11
C SER A 40 -8.18 11.51 -5.20
N ILE A 41 -7.88 10.98 -6.39
CA ILE A 41 -6.77 10.05 -6.62
C ILE A 41 -5.42 10.74 -6.37
N GLN A 42 -5.21 11.94 -6.92
CA GLN A 42 -4.01 12.75 -6.67
C GLN A 42 -3.81 13.01 -5.19
N LYS A 43 -4.89 13.30 -4.45
CA LYS A 43 -4.82 13.49 -3.01
C LYS A 43 -4.34 12.22 -2.29
N LEU A 44 -4.87 11.04 -2.64
CA LEU A 44 -4.42 9.78 -2.05
C LEU A 44 -2.93 9.51 -2.31
N ILE A 45 -2.46 9.79 -3.52
CA ILE A 45 -1.04 9.65 -3.89
C ILE A 45 -0.18 10.60 -3.05
N LYS A 46 -0.53 11.89 -3.01
CA LYS A 46 0.21 12.90 -2.23
C LYS A 46 0.19 12.61 -0.73
N ASP A 47 -0.93 12.15 -0.20
CA ASP A 47 -1.05 11.75 1.21
C ASP A 47 -0.13 10.55 1.52
N GLN A 48 -0.04 9.56 0.62
CA GLN A 48 0.89 8.44 0.76
C GLN A 48 2.35 8.90 0.79
N GLU A 49 2.76 9.70 -0.20
CA GLU A 49 4.12 10.23 -0.31
C GLU A 49 4.51 11.05 0.91
N ARG A 50 3.61 11.93 1.36
CA ARG A 50 3.79 12.73 2.58
C ARG A 50 4.02 11.83 3.79
N ASN A 51 3.20 10.80 3.98
CA ASN A 51 3.33 9.89 5.12
C ASN A 51 4.67 9.14 5.08
N VAL A 52 5.07 8.62 3.91
CA VAL A 52 6.36 7.93 3.75
C VAL A 52 7.53 8.87 4.07
N LYS A 53 7.48 10.10 3.57
CA LYS A 53 8.49 11.13 3.85
C LYS A 53 8.54 11.49 5.34
N ASP A 54 7.38 11.65 5.98
CA ASP A 54 7.28 11.95 7.41
C ASP A 54 7.86 10.81 8.25
N TRP A 55 7.59 9.55 7.88
CA TRP A 55 8.15 8.39 8.57
C TRP A 55 9.66 8.26 8.39
N ASP A 56 10.20 8.55 7.20
CA ASP A 56 11.64 8.55 6.99
C ASP A 56 12.32 9.69 7.78
N ASN A 57 11.78 10.90 7.72
CA ASN A 57 12.25 12.04 8.50
C ASN A 57 12.23 11.74 10.01
N GLY A 58 11.16 11.11 10.50
CA GLY A 58 11.06 10.70 11.90
C GLY A 58 12.12 9.68 12.30
N ARG A 59 12.43 8.73 11.40
CA ARG A 59 13.53 7.76 11.59
C ARG A 59 14.89 8.45 11.67
N GLN A 60 15.17 9.35 10.71
CA GLN A 60 16.42 10.10 10.68
C GLN A 60 16.60 10.96 11.94
N ARG A 61 15.51 11.61 12.39
CA ARG A 61 15.51 12.40 13.63
C ARG A 61 15.82 11.53 14.84
N LEU A 62 15.22 10.34 14.93
CA LEU A 62 15.46 9.41 16.04
C LEU A 62 16.93 8.99 16.11
N ILE A 63 17.54 8.65 14.96
CA ILE A 63 18.96 8.28 14.87
C ILE A 63 19.87 9.46 15.28
N ALA A 64 19.55 10.68 14.83
CA ALA A 64 20.29 11.87 15.23
C ALA A 64 20.19 12.13 16.74
N GLU A 65 19.01 11.93 17.32
CA GLU A 65 18.79 12.07 18.76
C GLU A 65 19.56 11.02 19.56
N GLN A 66 19.58 9.76 19.13
CA GLN A 66 20.37 8.69 19.73
C GLN A 66 21.85 9.02 19.74
N ARG A 67 22.37 9.53 18.61
CA ARG A 67 23.76 9.99 18.52
C ARG A 67 24.05 11.12 19.49
N ALA A 68 23.23 12.16 19.51
CA ALA A 68 23.40 13.30 20.41
C ALA A 68 23.35 12.89 21.88
N LYS A 69 22.43 11.99 22.24
CA LYS A 69 22.31 11.44 23.60
C LYS A 69 23.57 10.67 24.03
N ARG A 70 24.16 9.88 23.13
CA ARG A 70 25.40 9.14 23.39
C ARG A 70 26.59 10.07 23.59
N GLU A 71 26.74 11.05 22.70
CA GLU A 71 27.81 12.07 22.79
C GLU A 71 27.68 12.90 24.08
N ASN A 72 26.45 13.27 24.45
CA ASN A 72 26.17 13.98 25.69
C ASN A 72 26.46 13.13 26.93
N GLU A 73 26.11 11.84 26.94
CA GLU A 73 26.47 10.95 28.06
C GLU A 73 27.99 10.85 28.23
N LEU A 74 28.74 10.66 27.14
CA LEU A 74 30.20 10.60 27.17
C LEU A 74 30.81 11.90 27.69
N SER A 75 30.30 13.04 27.24
CA SER A 75 30.76 14.37 27.68
C SER A 75 30.48 14.60 29.17
N GLN A 76 29.29 14.22 29.65
CA GLN A 76 28.92 14.33 31.06
C GLN A 76 29.78 13.42 31.94
N ARG A 77 30.04 12.18 31.51
CA ARG A 77 30.95 11.27 32.21
C ARG A 77 32.36 11.86 32.29
N ALA A 78 32.90 12.35 31.18
CA ALA A 78 34.22 12.96 31.14
C ALA A 78 34.34 14.17 32.10
N ALA A 79 33.29 14.97 32.23
CA ALA A 79 33.26 16.12 33.15
C ALA A 79 33.22 15.72 34.64
N ILE A 80 32.66 14.55 34.97
CA ILE A 80 32.48 14.06 36.36
C ILE A 80 33.58 13.05 36.75
N ASN A 81 34.33 12.51 35.79
CA ASN A 81 35.32 11.47 36.01
C ASN A 81 36.46 11.92 36.94
N LEU A 82 36.35 11.54 38.22
CA LEU A 82 37.48 11.38 39.12
C LEU A 82 38.14 10.02 38.82
N PRO A 83 39.49 9.92 38.84
CA PRO A 83 40.19 8.66 38.55
C PRO A 83 39.64 7.49 39.38
N GLY A 84 39.19 6.42 38.71
CA GLY A 84 38.72 5.18 39.34
C GLY A 84 37.25 5.17 39.80
N LEU A 85 36.51 6.28 39.73
CA LEU A 85 35.13 6.34 40.24
C LEU A 85 34.09 5.75 39.27
N LEU A 86 34.28 5.95 37.95
CA LEU A 86 33.27 5.62 36.93
C LEU A 86 33.72 4.55 35.92
N ASP A 87 34.90 3.97 36.09
CA ASP A 87 35.47 2.97 35.15
C ASP A 87 34.61 1.69 35.03
N ASN A 88 33.85 1.35 36.08
CA ASN A 88 32.97 0.18 36.11
C ASN A 88 31.48 0.51 35.94
N ALA A 89 31.11 1.77 35.71
CA ALA A 89 29.71 2.18 35.61
C ALA A 89 29.15 1.88 34.20
N PRO A 90 28.07 1.09 34.06
CA PRO A 90 27.52 0.72 32.75
C PRO A 90 26.99 1.94 31.99
N LEU A 91 27.20 2.00 30.67
CA LEU A 91 26.65 3.05 29.81
C LEU A 91 25.12 2.96 29.77
N LEU A 92 24.45 4.11 29.88
CA LEU A 92 23.00 4.20 29.78
C LEU A 92 22.57 4.17 28.30
N ARG A 93 23.40 4.68 27.39
CA ARG A 93 23.19 4.62 25.94
C ARG A 93 24.02 3.49 25.36
N THR A 94 23.38 2.34 25.19
CA THR A 94 23.96 1.17 24.53
C THR A 94 23.33 0.98 23.16
N PRO A 95 24.03 0.36 22.19
CA PRO A 95 23.48 0.11 20.87
C PRO A 95 22.23 -0.78 20.92
N GLU A 96 22.10 -1.66 21.91
CA GLU A 96 20.91 -2.52 22.09
C GLU A 96 19.67 -1.68 22.43
N ARG A 97 19.81 -0.69 23.31
CA ARG A 97 18.71 0.25 23.63
C ARG A 97 18.34 1.10 22.42
N ASP A 98 19.32 1.58 21.67
CA ASP A 98 19.06 2.36 20.46
C ASP A 98 18.31 1.51 19.40
N GLN A 99 18.63 0.22 19.30
CA GLN A 99 17.92 -0.72 18.42
C GLN A 99 16.50 -1.00 18.90
N GLU A 100 16.28 -1.14 20.21
CA GLU A 100 14.95 -1.30 20.79
C GLU A 100 14.05 -0.09 20.51
N GLU A 101 14.55 1.13 20.76
CA GLU A 101 13.86 2.38 20.42
C GLU A 101 13.48 2.45 18.93
N LEU A 102 14.38 1.98 18.05
CA LEU A 102 14.14 1.94 16.60
C LEU A 102 13.09 0.87 16.21
N ASN A 103 13.10 -0.29 16.87
CA ASN A 103 12.10 -1.33 16.66
C ASN A 103 10.70 -0.85 17.09
N GLU A 104 10.59 -0.16 18.22
CA GLU A 104 9.33 0.48 18.62
C GLU A 104 8.85 1.49 17.58
N TYR A 105 9.78 2.26 17.00
CA TYR A 105 9.46 3.19 15.92
C TYR A 105 8.92 2.45 14.69
N TYR A 106 9.57 1.36 14.26
CA TYR A 106 9.08 0.55 13.14
C TYR A 106 7.72 -0.07 13.40
N GLN A 107 7.43 -0.51 14.62
CA GLN A 107 6.08 -0.99 14.97
C GLN A 107 5.03 0.12 14.85
N LYS A 108 5.36 1.36 15.24
CA LYS A 108 4.46 2.52 15.07
C LYS A 108 4.22 2.82 13.58
N VAL A 109 5.29 2.83 12.77
CA VAL A 109 5.20 3.04 11.32
C VAL A 109 4.37 1.93 10.65
N TYR A 110 4.57 0.67 11.02
CA TYR A 110 3.80 -0.45 10.49
C TYR A 110 2.29 -0.29 10.76
N ARG A 111 1.91 0.08 11.99
CA ARG A 111 0.52 0.34 12.35
C ARG A 111 -0.06 1.51 11.53
N ALA A 112 0.68 2.61 11.41
CA ALA A 112 0.28 3.77 10.63
C ALA A 112 0.13 3.43 9.13
N CYS A 113 1.05 2.64 8.58
CA CYS A 113 0.99 2.18 7.19
C CYS A 113 -0.23 1.30 6.93
N ARG A 114 -0.57 0.37 7.84
CA ARG A 114 -1.80 -0.42 7.71
C ARG A 114 -3.04 0.46 7.72
N GLN A 115 -3.13 1.42 8.63
CA GLN A 115 -4.25 2.35 8.72
C GLN A 115 -4.39 3.20 7.45
N MET A 116 -3.26 3.69 6.90
CA MET A 116 -3.23 4.42 5.64
C MET A 116 -3.75 3.55 4.49
N SER A 117 -3.24 2.34 4.32
CA SER A 117 -3.68 1.42 3.26
C SER A 117 -5.17 1.08 3.36
N GLU A 118 -5.69 0.86 4.58
CA GLU A 118 -7.12 0.62 4.81
C GLU A 118 -7.97 1.85 4.48
N SER A 119 -7.50 3.05 4.81
CA SER A 119 -8.17 4.31 4.45
C SER A 119 -8.20 4.52 2.94
N HIS A 120 -7.08 4.27 2.25
CA HIS A 120 -6.98 4.41 0.80
C HIS A 120 -7.89 3.39 0.10
N LYS A 121 -7.93 2.15 0.58
CA LYS A 121 -8.87 1.14 0.09
C LYS A 121 -10.33 1.59 0.23
N LYS A 122 -10.72 2.15 1.37
CA LYS A 122 -12.08 2.67 1.60
C LYS A 122 -12.41 3.84 0.67
N GLU A 123 -11.45 4.71 0.40
CA GLU A 123 -11.65 5.83 -0.51
C GLU A 123 -11.82 5.36 -1.96
N LEU A 124 -11.00 4.41 -2.42
CA LEU A 124 -11.16 3.78 -3.73
C LEU A 124 -12.52 3.06 -3.85
N GLN A 125 -12.99 2.44 -2.76
CA GLN A 125 -14.33 1.86 -2.69
C GLN A 125 -15.43 2.92 -2.80
N ARG A 126 -15.29 4.04 -2.08
CA ARG A 126 -16.23 5.17 -2.13
C ARG A 126 -16.31 5.81 -3.51
N LEU A 127 -15.17 5.89 -4.20
CA LEU A 127 -15.10 6.36 -5.58
C LEU A 127 -15.70 5.37 -6.56
N GLY A 128 -15.91 4.11 -6.18
CA GLY A 128 -16.45 3.07 -7.07
C GLY A 128 -15.40 2.47 -8.00
N VAL A 129 -14.12 2.56 -7.65
CA VAL A 129 -13.04 1.97 -8.43
C VAL A 129 -13.24 0.45 -8.52
N PRO A 130 -13.20 -0.15 -9.73
CA PRO A 130 -13.35 -1.59 -9.91
C PRO A 130 -12.31 -2.39 -9.11
N PHE A 131 -12.61 -3.66 -8.83
CA PHE A 131 -11.78 -4.58 -8.03
C PHE A 131 -11.67 -4.25 -6.53
N PHE A 132 -11.90 -3.01 -6.11
CA PHE A 132 -11.96 -2.66 -4.69
C PHE A 132 -13.36 -2.88 -4.08
N CYS A 133 -14.40 -2.86 -4.93
CA CYS A 133 -15.81 -2.94 -4.53
C CYS A 133 -16.46 -4.33 -4.79
N LEU A 134 -15.67 -5.38 -5.02
CA LEU A 134 -16.20 -6.69 -5.42
C LEU A 134 -17.12 -7.29 -4.36
N ARG A 135 -18.22 -7.90 -4.84
CA ARG A 135 -19.12 -8.68 -3.97
C ARG A 135 -18.44 -9.96 -3.54
N PHE A 136 -18.62 -10.32 -2.27
CA PHE A 136 -18.09 -11.56 -1.70
C PHE A 136 -18.60 -12.83 -2.40
N ASP A 137 -19.80 -12.77 -3.02
CA ASP A 137 -20.39 -13.88 -3.78
C ASP A 137 -19.55 -14.32 -4.99
N LEU A 138 -18.68 -13.43 -5.50
CA LEU A 138 -17.83 -13.69 -6.66
C LEU A 138 -16.41 -14.14 -6.27
N LEU A 139 -16.09 -14.15 -4.97
CA LEU A 139 -14.78 -14.47 -4.46
C LEU A 139 -14.72 -15.94 -4.04
N ARG A 140 -13.82 -16.70 -4.68
CA ARG A 140 -13.50 -18.07 -4.27
C ARG A 140 -12.26 -18.05 -3.37
N ALA A 141 -12.30 -18.85 -2.30
CA ALA A 141 -11.13 -19.07 -1.46
C ALA A 141 -10.02 -19.73 -2.29
N ASP A 142 -8.76 -19.36 -2.04
CA ASP A 142 -7.63 -19.94 -2.77
C ASP A 142 -7.43 -21.39 -2.30
N ASP A 143 -7.53 -22.35 -3.22
CA ASP A 143 -7.32 -23.77 -2.93
C ASP A 143 -5.81 -24.06 -2.83
N THR A 144 -5.15 -23.57 -1.78
CA THR A 144 -3.73 -23.90 -1.55
C THR A 144 -3.59 -25.28 -0.92
N LYS A 145 -3.78 -26.35 -1.71
CA LYS A 145 -3.21 -27.69 -1.46
C LYS A 145 -3.14 -28.52 -2.76
N THR A 146 -2.02 -28.40 -3.48
CA THR A 146 -1.20 -29.55 -3.92
C THR A 146 0.13 -29.05 -4.46
N VAL A 147 1.19 -29.35 -3.72
CA VAL A 147 2.56 -29.42 -4.23
C VAL A 147 2.60 -30.52 -5.27
N SER A 148 2.90 -30.16 -6.52
CA SER A 148 3.41 -31.07 -7.55
C SER A 148 4.35 -30.30 -8.49
N SER A 149 5.62 -30.28 -8.10
CA SER A 149 6.87 -30.19 -8.87
C SER A 149 7.11 -29.13 -9.97
N PRO A 150 8.40 -28.76 -10.17
CA PRO A 150 8.82 -27.67 -11.03
C PRO A 150 8.92 -28.12 -12.50
N HIS A 151 8.37 -27.31 -13.40
CA HIS A 151 8.85 -27.24 -14.77
C HIS A 151 9.04 -25.77 -15.13
N GLU A 152 10.29 -25.44 -15.43
CA GLU A 152 10.75 -24.20 -16.00
C GLU A 152 10.17 -24.01 -17.43
N ASP A 153 10.18 -22.76 -17.87
CA ASP A 153 9.91 -22.25 -19.22
C ASP A 153 8.44 -22.08 -19.65
N ASP A 154 7.91 -20.85 -19.55
CA ASP A 154 7.54 -20.03 -20.72
C ASP A 154 6.98 -18.66 -20.25
N GLU A 155 7.66 -17.58 -20.62
CA GLU A 155 7.16 -16.20 -20.48
C GLU A 155 6.06 -15.95 -21.51
N GLN A 156 4.82 -16.24 -21.14
CA GLN A 156 3.66 -15.79 -21.90
C GLN A 156 2.66 -15.12 -20.96
N GLU A 157 2.37 -13.85 -21.27
CA GLU A 157 1.33 -13.03 -20.66
C GLU A 157 -0.02 -13.76 -20.74
N LYS A 158 -0.29 -14.61 -19.76
CA LYS A 158 -1.61 -15.22 -19.60
C LYS A 158 -2.57 -14.11 -19.27
N GLU A 159 -3.41 -13.72 -20.24
CA GLU A 159 -4.62 -12.98 -19.96
C GLU A 159 -5.30 -13.66 -18.77
N VAL A 160 -5.49 -12.90 -17.68
CA VAL A 160 -6.27 -13.33 -16.53
C VAL A 160 -7.72 -13.39 -16.99
N SER A 161 -8.05 -14.45 -17.73
CA SER A 161 -9.41 -14.78 -18.10
C SER A 161 -10.08 -15.29 -16.83
N ALA A 162 -11.15 -14.62 -16.42
CA ALA A 162 -12.04 -15.14 -15.41
C ALA A 162 -12.37 -16.59 -15.81
N SER A 163 -12.35 -17.51 -14.84
CA SER A 163 -12.90 -18.85 -15.04
C SER A 163 -14.28 -18.71 -15.68
N SER A 164 -14.68 -19.64 -16.55
CA SER A 164 -15.95 -19.62 -17.31
C SER A 164 -17.23 -19.41 -16.48
N ASP A 165 -17.10 -19.36 -15.15
CA ASP A 165 -18.15 -19.20 -14.14
C ASP A 165 -18.20 -17.77 -13.52
N GLY A 166 -17.40 -16.82 -14.00
CA GLY A 166 -17.43 -15.42 -13.52
C GLY A 166 -16.92 -15.21 -12.08
N THR A 167 -16.32 -16.23 -11.47
CA THR A 167 -15.70 -16.20 -10.14
C THR A 167 -14.19 -15.96 -10.23
N ILE A 168 -13.63 -15.29 -9.22
CA ILE A 168 -12.21 -14.91 -9.13
C ILE A 168 -11.63 -15.37 -7.79
N THR A 169 -10.37 -15.81 -7.76
CA THR A 169 -9.69 -16.14 -6.49
C THR A 169 -9.19 -14.89 -5.76
N GLU A 170 -8.85 -15.01 -4.47
CA GLU A 170 -8.27 -13.91 -3.71
C GLU A 170 -6.92 -13.45 -4.29
N SER A 171 -6.07 -14.39 -4.72
CA SER A 171 -4.77 -14.08 -5.35
C SER A 171 -4.93 -13.34 -6.68
N GLU A 172 -5.83 -13.79 -7.55
CA GLU A 172 -6.15 -13.12 -8.82
C GLU A 172 -6.70 -11.71 -8.59
N LEU A 173 -7.55 -11.55 -7.58
CA LEU A 173 -8.08 -10.24 -7.21
C LEU A 173 -6.98 -9.28 -6.77
N LEU A 174 -6.03 -9.74 -5.94
CA LEU A 174 -4.91 -8.90 -5.52
C LEU A 174 -4.05 -8.45 -6.70
N VAL A 175 -3.86 -9.32 -7.71
CA VAL A 175 -3.16 -8.97 -8.95
C VAL A 175 -3.92 -7.87 -9.71
N LEU A 176 -5.24 -7.98 -9.85
CA LEU A 176 -6.06 -6.96 -10.51
C LEU A 176 -6.08 -5.63 -9.76
N GLN A 177 -6.17 -5.67 -8.42
CA GLN A 177 -6.09 -4.47 -7.58
C GLN A 177 -4.74 -3.77 -7.75
N LYS A 178 -3.63 -4.52 -7.71
CA LYS A 178 -2.28 -3.97 -7.93
C LYS A 178 -2.15 -3.35 -9.33
N LYS A 179 -2.64 -4.04 -10.36
CA LYS A 179 -2.65 -3.54 -11.74
C LYS A 179 -3.46 -2.25 -11.87
N MET A 180 -4.61 -2.17 -11.18
CA MET A 180 -5.44 -0.96 -11.14
C MET A 180 -4.74 0.20 -10.44
N LEU A 181 -4.07 -0.04 -9.31
CA LEU A 181 -3.30 0.99 -8.61
C LEU A 181 -2.18 1.55 -9.49
N ASN A 182 -1.40 0.67 -10.14
CA ASN A 182 -0.35 1.10 -11.06
C ASN A 182 -0.91 1.96 -12.20
N HIS A 183 -2.05 1.56 -12.76
CA HIS A 183 -2.70 2.34 -13.82
C HIS A 183 -3.19 3.71 -13.33
N LEU A 184 -3.75 3.79 -12.12
CA LEU A 184 -4.15 5.07 -11.52
C LEU A 184 -2.94 5.97 -11.24
N MET A 185 -1.82 5.40 -10.80
CA MET A 185 -0.57 6.15 -10.60
C MET A 185 0.00 6.65 -11.93
N GLU A 186 -0.07 5.86 -13.01
CA GLU A 186 0.41 6.28 -14.33
C GLU A 186 -0.42 7.42 -14.92
N LEU A 187 -1.74 7.44 -14.68
CA LEU A 187 -2.62 8.47 -15.22
C LEU A 187 -2.67 9.76 -14.39
N TYR A 188 -2.54 9.64 -13.06
CA TYR A 188 -2.83 10.73 -12.12
C TYR A 188 -1.69 10.99 -11.12
N GLY A 189 -0.51 10.40 -11.34
CA GLY A 189 0.65 10.55 -10.45
C GLY A 189 1.42 11.84 -10.65
N ASP A 190 1.22 12.54 -11.77
CA ASP A 190 1.86 13.82 -12.09
C ASP A 190 1.14 15.04 -11.48
#